data_AF-A0A9D6RCG2-F1
#
_entry.id   AF-A0A9D6RCG2-F1
#
_cell.length_a   1.000
_cell.length_b   1.000
_cell.length_c   1.000
_cell.angle_alpha   90.00
_cell.angle_beta   90.00
_cell.angle_gamma   90.00
#
_symmetry.space_group_name_H-M   'P 1'
#
loop_
_entity.id
_entity.type
_entity.pdbx_description
1 polymer ?
#
loop_
_entity_poly.entity_id
_entity_poly.type
_entity_poly.pdbx_seq_one_letter_code
_entity_poly.pdbx_strand_id
1 'polypeptide(L)'
;MKRAHPKSWFTRFANWTARIAGRPPAFVLALTVIVVWITTGPLFGFSDSWQLVINTGTTIVTFLMVFLIQNAQNRDAEATQVKLDELIRAIEGAHNALLDLEELEQQDLDRIRASYERLARHARADLRLGKGDTGIPELEGKGSA
;
A
#
# COMPACT_ATOMS: atom_id res chain seq x y z
N MET A 1 -4.31 -16.27 -21.45
CA MET A 1 -3.03 -16.52 -20.72
C MET A 1 -2.20 -15.23 -20.74
N LYS A 2 -2.24 -14.42 -19.66
CA LYS A 2 -1.33 -13.26 -19.51
C LYS A 2 0.08 -13.82 -19.20
N ARG A 3 1.05 -13.50 -20.06
CA ARG A 3 2.45 -13.93 -19.92
C ARG A 3 3.00 -13.34 -18.62
N ALA A 4 3.56 -14.18 -17.74
CA ALA A 4 4.31 -13.69 -16.59
C ALA A 4 5.53 -12.92 -17.10
N HIS A 5 5.53 -11.59 -16.95
CA HIS A 5 6.69 -10.77 -17.28
C HIS A 5 7.85 -11.18 -16.36
N PRO A 6 9.05 -11.45 -16.90
CA PRO A 6 10.22 -11.71 -16.06
C PRO A 6 10.41 -10.51 -15.16
N LYS A 7 10.62 -10.74 -13.85
CA LYS A 7 10.88 -9.65 -12.89
C LYS A 7 12.00 -8.80 -13.45
N SER A 8 11.69 -7.55 -13.83
CA SER A 8 12.70 -6.58 -14.27
C SER A 8 13.81 -6.55 -13.23
N TRP A 9 15.06 -6.47 -13.68
CA TRP A 9 16.23 -6.41 -12.82
C TRP A 9 16.07 -5.34 -11.74
N PHE A 10 15.43 -4.21 -12.10
CA PHE A 10 15.06 -3.13 -11.21
C PHE A 10 14.11 -3.59 -10.11
N THR A 11 13.04 -4.30 -10.46
CA THR A 11 12.07 -4.85 -9.49
C THR A 11 12.74 -5.84 -8.54
N ARG A 12 13.67 -6.68 -9.02
CA ARG A 12 14.43 -7.59 -8.15
C ARG A 12 15.31 -6.82 -7.17
N PHE A 13 16.04 -5.83 -7.66
CA PHE A 13 16.89 -4.97 -6.85
C PHE A 13 16.07 -4.20 -5.80
N ALA A 14 15.00 -3.52 -6.21
CA ALA A 14 14.14 -2.75 -5.32
C ALA A 14 13.54 -3.60 -4.19
N ASN A 15 13.04 -4.79 -4.52
CA ASN A 15 12.49 -5.70 -3.51
C ASN A 15 13.55 -6.32 -2.60
N TRP A 16 14.79 -6.46 -3.07
CA TRP A 16 15.89 -6.91 -2.22
C TRP A 16 16.32 -5.80 -1.26
N THR A 17 16.50 -4.58 -1.77
CA THR A 17 16.87 -3.41 -0.97
C THR A 17 15.81 -3.08 0.07
N ALA A 18 14.52 -3.05 -0.30
CA ALA A 18 13.42 -2.80 0.62
C ALA A 18 13.37 -3.87 1.74
N ARG A 19 13.56 -5.15 1.39
CA ARG A 19 13.60 -6.24 2.37
C ARG A 19 14.82 -6.18 3.28
N ILE A 20 15.97 -5.73 2.81
CA ILE A 20 17.15 -5.59 3.67
C ILE A 20 16.98 -4.39 4.59
N ALA A 21 16.56 -3.24 4.05
CA ALA A 21 16.35 -2.03 4.81
C ALA A 21 15.37 -2.20 5.98
N GLY A 22 14.34 -3.03 5.82
CA GLY A 22 13.37 -3.32 6.87
C GLY A 22 13.82 -4.33 7.94
N ARG A 23 15.04 -4.90 7.86
CA ARG A 23 15.50 -5.92 8.82
C ARG A 23 16.36 -5.33 9.94
N PRO A 24 16.29 -5.88 11.17
CA PRO A 24 17.12 -5.44 12.30
C PRO A 24 18.63 -5.27 12.02
N PRO A 25 19.30 -6.12 11.22
CA PRO A 25 20.72 -5.96 10.92
C PRO A 25 21.04 -4.70 10.11
N ALA A 26 20.11 -4.22 9.26
CA ALA A 26 20.33 -3.00 8.50
C ALA A 26 20.32 -1.77 9.41
N PHE A 27 19.50 -1.77 10.46
CA PHE A 27 19.53 -0.74 11.49
C PHE A 27 20.87 -0.72 12.24
N VAL A 28 21.37 -1.89 12.65
CA VAL A 28 22.68 -2.00 13.32
C VAL A 28 23.82 -1.52 12.41
N LEU A 29 23.77 -1.87 11.12
CA LEU A 29 24.73 -1.39 10.14
C LEU A 29 24.67 0.14 9.99
N ALA A 30 23.47 0.72 9.86
CA ALA A 30 23.28 2.16 9.75
C ALA A 30 23.80 2.90 11.00
N LEU A 31 23.51 2.36 12.19
CA LEU A 31 24.01 2.91 13.45
C LEU A 31 25.55 2.83 13.52
N THR A 32 26.15 1.73 13.06
CA THR A 32 27.60 1.57 12.99
C THR A 32 28.23 2.61 12.07
N VAL A 33 27.63 2.87 10.90
CA VAL A 33 28.08 3.91 9.97
C VAL A 33 28.04 5.29 10.63
N ILE A 34 26.97 5.61 11.37
CA ILE A 34 26.85 6.88 12.11
C ILE A 34 27.92 6.99 13.19
N VAL A 35 28.17 5.94 13.96
CA VAL A 35 29.21 5.92 15.00
C VAL A 35 30.59 6.15 14.39
N VAL A 36 30.93 5.43 13.32
CA VAL A 36 32.20 5.61 12.60
C VAL A 36 32.32 7.05 12.10
N TRP A 37 31.28 7.60 11.48
CA TRP A 37 31.28 8.99 11.04
C TRP A 37 31.54 9.97 12.19
N ILE A 38 30.86 9.84 13.33
CA ILE A 38 31.09 10.68 14.53
C ILE A 38 32.54 10.57 15.01
N THR A 39 33.09 9.36 15.09
CA THR A 39 34.48 9.16 15.55
C THR A 39 35.52 9.75 14.60
N THR A 40 35.20 9.89 13.30
CA THR A 40 36.08 10.60 12.35
C THR A 40 35.97 12.12 12.45
N GLY A 41 34.91 12.66 13.06
CA GLY A 41 34.71 14.11 13.22
C GLY A 41 35.88 14.86 13.88
N PRO A 42 36.42 14.39 15.02
CA PRO A 42 37.59 15.00 15.67
C PRO A 42 38.84 15.05 14.78
N LEU A 43 39.06 14.05 13.91
CA LEU A 43 40.20 14.04 12.98
C LEU A 43 40.11 15.14 11.92
N PHE A 44 38.90 15.55 11.57
CA PHE A 44 38.61 16.60 10.58
C PHE A 44 38.18 17.93 11.22
N GLY A 45 38.30 18.06 12.55
CA GLY A 45 37.90 19.27 13.28
C GLY A 45 36.42 19.64 13.11
N PHE A 46 35.54 18.65 12.86
CA PHE A 46 34.13 18.87 12.56
C PHE A 46 33.87 19.83 11.39
N SER A 47 34.73 19.81 10.37
CA SER A 47 34.68 20.72 9.22
C SER A 47 33.36 20.66 8.41
N ASP A 48 33.09 21.72 7.66
CA ASP A 48 31.94 21.82 6.76
C ASP A 48 31.92 20.69 5.72
N SER A 49 33.09 20.30 5.19
CA SER A 49 33.18 19.18 4.24
C SER A 49 32.81 17.84 4.89
N TRP A 50 33.18 17.62 6.15
CA TRP A 50 32.82 16.40 6.88
C TRP A 50 31.31 16.31 7.14
N GLN A 51 30.65 17.44 7.44
CA GLN A 51 29.19 17.52 7.58
C GLN A 51 28.48 17.37 6.22
N LEU A 52 29.03 17.99 5.17
CA LEU A 52 28.46 17.94 3.82
C LEU A 52 28.38 16.50 3.30
N VAL A 53 29.43 15.70 3.49
CA VAL A 53 29.46 14.30 3.00
C VAL A 53 28.30 13.48 3.54
N ILE A 54 28.00 13.54 4.84
CA ILE A 54 26.89 12.77 5.41
C ILE A 54 25.53 13.33 4.99
N ASN A 55 25.39 14.66 4.94
CA ASN A 55 24.13 15.30 4.56
C ASN A 55 23.78 15.01 3.10
N THR A 56 24.73 15.21 2.18
CA THR A 56 24.54 14.95 0.76
C THR A 56 24.32 13.46 0.51
N GLY A 57 25.13 12.59 1.14
CA GLY A 57 25.01 11.14 0.98
C GLY A 57 23.66 10.62 1.46
N THR A 58 23.25 10.99 2.67
CA THR A 58 21.96 10.56 3.24
C THR A 58 20.79 11.09 2.44
N THR A 59 20.87 12.31 1.91
CA THR A 59 19.82 12.89 1.06
C THR A 59 19.63 12.07 -0.22
N ILE A 60 20.72 11.72 -0.92
CA ILE A 60 20.67 10.89 -2.13
C ILE A 60 20.09 9.51 -1.80
N VAL A 61 20.58 8.87 -0.74
CA VAL A 61 20.08 7.54 -0.30
C VAL A 61 18.60 7.61 0.03
N THR A 62 18.16 8.63 0.76
CA THR A 62 16.75 8.82 1.13
C THR A 62 15.88 9.03 -0.10
N PHE A 63 16.31 9.87 -1.03
CA PHE A 63 15.60 10.11 -2.28
C PHE A 63 15.41 8.81 -3.08
N LEU A 64 16.48 8.02 -3.24
CA LEU A 64 16.39 6.71 -3.89
C LEU A 64 15.48 5.75 -3.10
N MET A 65 15.61 5.73 -1.78
CA MET A 65 14.83 4.85 -0.90
C MET A 65 13.33 5.11 -1.00
N VAL A 66 12.91 6.37 -1.17
CA VAL A 66 11.51 6.72 -1.40
C VAL A 66 10.95 6.00 -2.63
N PHE A 67 11.66 6.00 -3.76
CA PHE A 67 11.22 5.24 -4.95
C PHE A 67 11.23 3.73 -4.73
N LEU A 68 12.24 3.21 -4.03
CA LEU A 68 12.33 1.77 -3.76
C LEU A 68 11.19 1.30 -2.84
N ILE A 69 10.90 2.07 -1.80
CA ILE A 69 9.79 1.82 -0.87
C ILE A 69 8.47 1.93 -1.61
N GLN A 70 8.24 2.99 -2.41
CA GLN A 70 7.02 3.13 -3.21
C GLN A 70 6.83 1.95 -4.17
N ASN A 71 7.87 1.51 -4.88
CA ASN A 71 7.77 0.36 -5.77
C ASN A 71 7.42 -0.93 -5.01
N ALA A 72 8.02 -1.15 -3.84
CA ALA A 72 7.72 -2.31 -3.00
C ALA A 72 6.27 -2.24 -2.47
N GLN A 73 5.87 -1.08 -1.93
CA GLN A 73 4.54 -0.82 -1.38
C GLN A 73 3.44 -0.92 -2.44
N ASN A 74 3.64 -0.33 -3.63
CA ASN A 74 2.65 -0.38 -4.71
C ASN A 74 2.35 -1.82 -5.11
N ARG A 75 3.39 -2.63 -5.29
CA ARG A 75 3.25 -4.04 -5.64
C ARG A 75 2.61 -4.87 -4.52
N ASP A 76 2.92 -4.58 -3.26
CA ASP A 76 2.32 -5.28 -2.13
C ASP A 76 0.84 -4.87 -1.94
N ALA A 77 0.47 -3.63 -2.29
CA ALA A 77 -0.91 -3.15 -2.33
C ALA A 77 -1.72 -3.85 -3.44
N GLU A 78 -1.22 -3.89 -4.68
CA GLU A 78 -1.84 -4.62 -5.80
C GLU A 78 -2.05 -6.11 -5.47
N ALA A 79 -1.05 -6.75 -4.87
CA ALA A 79 -1.16 -8.15 -4.47
C ALA A 79 -2.19 -8.38 -3.35
N THR A 80 -2.47 -7.36 -2.54
CA THR A 80 -3.50 -7.42 -1.49
C THR A 80 -4.89 -7.26 -2.12
N GLN A 81 -5.06 -6.32 -3.05
CA GLN A 81 -6.30 -6.13 -3.81
C GLN A 81 -6.73 -7.42 -4.52
N VAL A 82 -5.84 -8.04 -5.31
CA VAL A 82 -6.15 -9.30 -6.02
C VAL A 82 -6.56 -10.44 -5.07
N LYS A 83 -5.99 -10.49 -3.86
CA LYS A 83 -6.40 -11.48 -2.85
C LYS A 83 -7.79 -11.18 -2.29
N LEU A 84 -8.11 -9.91 -2.06
CA LEU A 84 -9.43 -9.48 -1.60
C LEU A 84 -10.49 -9.75 -2.67
N ASP A 85 -10.18 -9.49 -3.94
CA ASP A 85 -11.05 -9.78 -5.07
C ASP A 85 -11.38 -11.27 -5.15
N GLU A 86 -10.38 -12.14 -4.94
CA GLU A 86 -10.62 -13.59 -4.90
C GLU A 86 -11.52 -13.99 -3.72
N LEU A 87 -11.38 -13.34 -2.56
CA LEU A 87 -12.27 -13.58 -1.42
C LEU A 87 -13.71 -13.12 -1.71
N ILE A 88 -13.89 -11.94 -2.31
CA ILE A 88 -15.21 -11.44 -2.72
C ILE A 88 -15.83 -12.41 -3.73
N ARG A 89 -15.07 -12.83 -4.74
CA ARG A 89 -15.51 -13.78 -5.77
C ARG A 89 -15.92 -15.14 -5.20
N ALA A 90 -15.31 -15.58 -4.09
CA ALA A 90 -15.59 -16.87 -3.46
C ALA A 90 -16.79 -16.83 -2.48
N ILE A 91 -17.26 -15.65 -2.07
CA ILE A 91 -18.38 -15.50 -1.13
C ILE A 91 -19.70 -15.50 -1.89
N GLU A 92 -20.58 -16.46 -1.58
CA GLU A 92 -21.93 -16.51 -2.14
C GLU A 92 -22.75 -15.27 -1.74
N GLY A 93 -23.38 -14.63 -2.72
CA GLY A 93 -24.15 -13.40 -2.52
C GLY A 93 -23.32 -12.12 -2.47
N ALA A 94 -21.98 -12.18 -2.52
CA ALA A 94 -21.16 -10.96 -2.59
C ALA A 94 -21.39 -10.19 -3.89
N HIS A 95 -21.33 -8.86 -3.81
CA HIS A 95 -21.55 -7.99 -4.96
C HIS A 95 -20.28 -7.91 -5.82
N ASN A 96 -20.30 -8.55 -7.00
CA ASN A 96 -19.19 -8.51 -7.96
C ASN A 96 -18.82 -7.09 -8.43
N ALA A 97 -19.73 -6.11 -8.29
CA ALA A 97 -19.44 -4.71 -8.56
C ALA A 97 -18.39 -4.08 -7.62
N LEU A 98 -17.98 -4.79 -6.57
CA LEU A 98 -16.90 -4.40 -5.66
C LEU A 98 -15.52 -4.97 -6.05
N LEU A 99 -15.45 -5.77 -7.10
CA LEU A 99 -14.16 -6.23 -7.64
C LEU A 99 -13.50 -5.07 -8.41
N ASP A 100 -12.18 -4.96 -8.33
CA ASP A 100 -11.39 -4.01 -9.14
C ASP A 100 -11.79 -2.53 -8.91
N LEU A 101 -12.15 -2.16 -7.69
CA LEU A 101 -12.60 -0.80 -7.36
C LEU A 101 -11.50 0.25 -7.57
N GLU A 102 -10.23 -0.12 -7.39
CA GLU A 102 -9.09 0.79 -7.50
C GLU A 102 -8.86 1.35 -8.91
N GLU A 103 -9.37 0.68 -9.94
CA GLU A 103 -9.28 1.11 -11.34
C GLU A 103 -10.47 2.01 -11.75
N LEU A 104 -11.50 2.14 -10.90
CA LEU A 104 -12.68 2.94 -11.22
C LEU A 104 -12.41 4.44 -11.12
N GLU A 105 -13.11 5.20 -11.98
CA GLU A 105 -13.15 6.64 -11.85
C GLU A 105 -13.84 7.07 -10.54
N GLN A 106 -13.42 8.22 -10.00
CA GLN A 106 -13.95 8.75 -8.74
C GLN A 106 -15.48 8.86 -8.75
N GLN A 107 -16.08 9.23 -9.89
CA GLN A 107 -17.54 9.35 -10.01
C GLN A 107 -18.25 8.00 -9.84
N ASP A 108 -17.67 6.91 -10.34
CA ASP A 108 -18.25 5.58 -10.21
C ASP A 108 -18.05 5.01 -8.80
N LEU A 109 -16.89 5.26 -8.20
CA LEU A 109 -16.66 4.99 -6.78
C LEU A 109 -17.69 5.68 -5.88
N ASP A 110 -17.98 6.96 -6.14
CA ASP A 110 -18.96 7.72 -5.38
C ASP A 110 -20.38 7.17 -5.56
N ARG A 111 -20.74 6.67 -6.76
CA ARG A 111 -22.03 6.01 -7.02
C ARG A 111 -22.19 4.70 -6.24
N ILE A 112 -21.14 3.88 -6.22
CA ILE A 112 -21.12 2.64 -5.44
C ILE A 112 -21.26 2.98 -3.96
N ARG A 113 -20.43 3.89 -3.46
CA ARG A 113 -20.47 4.37 -2.07
C ARG A 113 -21.85 4.87 -1.67
N ALA A 114 -22.49 5.71 -2.49
CA ALA A 114 -23.83 6.23 -2.22
C ALA A 114 -24.89 5.13 -2.09
N SER A 115 -24.72 4.02 -2.82
CA SER A 115 -25.62 2.87 -2.74
C SER A 115 -25.44 2.10 -1.43
N TYR A 116 -24.20 1.87 -0.99
CA TYR A 116 -23.91 1.28 0.32
C TYR A 116 -24.30 2.19 1.49
N GLU A 117 -24.16 3.50 1.35
CA GLU A 117 -24.63 4.44 2.37
C GLU A 117 -26.16 4.42 2.52
N ARG A 118 -26.90 4.26 1.42
CA ARG A 118 -28.36 4.03 1.46
C ARG A 118 -28.67 2.72 2.17
N LEU A 119 -27.98 1.65 1.80
CA LEU A 119 -28.12 0.33 2.42
C LEU A 119 -27.91 0.39 3.95
N ALA A 120 -26.82 1.02 4.38
CA ALA A 120 -26.49 1.19 5.79
C ALA A 120 -27.53 2.04 6.54
N ARG A 121 -28.10 3.07 5.90
CA ARG A 121 -29.21 3.84 6.48
C ARG A 121 -30.45 2.98 6.67
N HIS A 122 -30.80 2.15 5.70
CA HIS A 122 -31.93 1.22 5.81
C HIS A 122 -31.72 0.18 6.91
N ALA A 123 -30.56 -0.49 6.94
CA ALA A 123 -30.24 -1.48 7.97
C ALA A 123 -30.29 -0.87 9.39
N ARG A 124 -29.76 0.35 9.58
CA ARG A 124 -29.85 1.08 10.86
C ARG A 124 -31.29 1.43 11.25
N ALA A 125 -32.15 1.73 10.28
CA ALA A 125 -33.56 2.00 10.55
C ALA A 125 -34.30 0.71 10.93
N ASP A 126 -34.03 -0.40 10.25
CA ASP A 126 -34.62 -1.71 10.54
C ASP A 126 -34.18 -2.25 11.91
N LEU A 127 -32.92 -2.05 12.29
CA LEU A 127 -32.44 -2.36 13.65
C LEU A 127 -33.22 -1.61 14.74
N ARG A 128 -33.55 -0.33 14.52
CA ARG A 128 -34.37 0.45 15.47
C ARG A 128 -35.80 -0.08 15.59
N LEU A 129 -36.27 -0.81 14.58
CA LEU A 129 -37.58 -1.45 14.54
C LEU A 129 -37.53 -2.91 15.04
N GLY A 130 -36.37 -3.38 15.54
CA GLY A 130 -36.19 -4.74 16.06
C GLY A 130 -36.06 -5.83 15.00
N LYS A 131 -35.82 -5.47 13.74
CA LYS A 131 -35.56 -6.44 12.66
C LYS A 131 -34.07 -6.83 12.62
N GLY A 132 -33.77 -8.01 12.09
CA GLY A 132 -32.39 -8.47 11.89
C GLY A 132 -31.67 -7.73 10.76
N ASP A 133 -30.35 -7.59 10.88
CA ASP A 133 -29.47 -6.82 9.99
C ASP A 133 -28.37 -7.66 9.31
N THR A 134 -28.35 -8.97 9.52
CA THR A 134 -27.25 -9.87 9.13
C THR A 134 -27.36 -10.46 7.72
N GLY A 135 -28.15 -9.85 6.82
CA GLY A 135 -28.35 -10.33 5.45
C GLY A 135 -27.44 -9.64 4.41
N ILE A 136 -27.35 -10.21 3.21
CA ILE A 136 -26.75 -9.53 2.04
C ILE A 136 -27.92 -8.99 1.19
N PRO A 137 -28.35 -7.74 1.41
CA PRO A 137 -29.44 -7.16 0.65
C PRO A 137 -29.00 -6.89 -0.80
N GLU A 138 -29.91 -7.12 -1.74
CA GLU A 138 -29.69 -6.86 -3.16
C GLU A 138 -29.56 -5.35 -3.40
N LEU A 139 -28.47 -4.91 -4.04
CA LEU A 139 -28.36 -3.54 -4.51
C LEU A 139 -29.41 -3.34 -5.60
N GLU A 140 -30.26 -2.33 -5.44
CA GLU A 140 -31.36 -1.99 -6.35
C GLU A 140 -30.82 -1.74 -7.78
N GLY A 141 -30.68 -2.83 -8.54
CA GLY A 141 -30.35 -2.80 -9.94
C GLY A 141 -31.59 -2.35 -10.68
N LYS A 142 -31.52 -1.22 -11.38
CA LYS A 142 -32.51 -0.94 -12.43
C LYS A 142 -32.54 -2.17 -13.34
N GLY A 143 -33.65 -2.90 -13.30
CA GLY A 143 -33.93 -3.98 -14.23
C GLY A 143 -33.72 -3.44 -15.64
N SER A 144 -32.83 -4.10 -16.40
CA SER A 144 -32.85 -3.95 -17.84
C SER A 144 -34.08 -4.69 -18.32
N ALA A 145 -35.11 -3.92 -18.67
CA ALA A 145 -36.06 -4.29 -19.71
C ALA A 145 -35.34 -4.34 -21.06
#